data_AF-A0A7X7PEM1-F1
#
_entry.id   AF-A0A7X7PEM1-F1
#
_cell.length_a   1.000
_cell.length_b   1.000
_cell.length_c   1.000
_cell.angle_alpha   90.00
_cell.angle_beta   90.00
_cell.angle_gamma   90.00
#
_symmetry.space_group_name_H-M   'P 1'
#
loop_
_entity.id
_entity.type
_entity.pdbx_description
1 polymer ?
#
loop_
_entity_poly.entity_id
_entity_poly.type
_entity_poly.pdbx_seq_one_letter_code
_entity_poly.pdbx_strand_id
1 'polypeptide(L)'
;MKRKRLDGAAQRKLTIAMAHAEEELIDTHVENVLEMYETLADDMPIGELLDLYLEEYEPSDQRAGIVARRVLAQLASAPHVRPRPRPQRRS
;
A
#
# COMPACT_ATOMS: atom_id res chain seq x y z
N MET A 1 -22.79 15.13 29.18
CA MET A 1 -23.19 13.95 28.37
C MET A 1 -22.46 12.71 28.90
N LYS A 2 -23.17 11.67 29.35
CA LYS A 2 -22.56 10.43 29.86
C LYS A 2 -22.24 9.50 28.68
N ARG A 3 -20.95 9.23 28.41
CA ARG A 3 -20.54 8.12 27.53
C ARG A 3 -21.12 6.83 28.13
N LYS A 4 -22.14 6.26 27.50
CA LYS A 4 -22.63 4.92 27.84
C LYS A 4 -21.45 3.98 27.57
N ARG A 5 -20.90 3.35 28.62
CA ARG A 5 -19.88 2.31 28.46
C ARG A 5 -20.47 1.25 27.53
N LEU A 6 -19.85 1.04 26.37
CA LEU A 6 -20.19 -0.06 25.49
C LEU A 6 -20.12 -1.34 26.32
N ASP A 7 -21.14 -2.19 26.23
CA ASP A 7 -21.08 -3.52 26.81
C ASP A 7 -19.85 -4.25 26.25
N GLY A 8 -19.22 -5.12 27.03
CA GLY A 8 -17.94 -5.76 26.67
C GLY A 8 -18.01 -6.50 25.33
N ALA A 9 -19.18 -7.03 24.96
CA ALA A 9 -19.42 -7.64 23.66
C ALA A 9 -19.43 -6.62 22.51
N ALA A 10 -20.03 -5.44 22.72
CA ALA A 10 -20.05 -4.37 21.72
C ALA A 10 -18.64 -3.77 21.51
N GLN A 11 -17.87 -3.61 22.59
CA GLN A 11 -16.49 -3.17 22.50
C GLN A 11 -15.62 -4.13 21.68
N ARG A 12 -15.75 -5.45 21.92
CA ARG A 12 -15.02 -6.46 21.14
C ARG A 12 -15.37 -6.43 19.65
N LYS A 13 -16.66 -6.32 19.32
CA LYS A 13 -17.12 -6.23 17.92
C LYS A 13 -16.56 -4.99 17.23
N LEU A 14 -16.55 -3.85 17.92
CA LEU A 14 -15.95 -2.63 17.40
C LEU A 14 -14.44 -2.80 17.14
N THR A 15 -13.70 -3.38 18.09
CA THR A 15 -12.26 -3.63 17.92
C THR A 15 -11.98 -4.53 16.72
N ILE A 16 -12.78 -5.59 16.51
CA ILE A 16 -12.64 -6.47 15.34
C ILE A 16 -12.95 -5.71 14.05
N ALA A 17 -14.03 -4.93 14.02
CA ALA A 17 -14.39 -4.14 12.84
C ALA A 17 -13.31 -3.10 12.48
N MET A 18 -12.72 -2.46 13.49
CA MET A 18 -11.59 -1.54 13.29
C MET A 18 -10.37 -2.25 12.72
N ALA A 19 -10.02 -3.43 13.25
CA ALA A 19 -8.90 -4.22 12.73
C ALA A 19 -9.13 -4.65 11.26
N HIS A 20 -10.35 -5.02 10.89
CA HIS A 20 -10.68 -5.30 9.50
C HIS A 20 -10.53 -4.07 8.60
N ALA A 21 -11.05 -2.93 9.04
CA ALA A 21 -10.90 -1.68 8.29
C ALA A 21 -9.43 -1.28 8.12
N GLU A 22 -8.59 -1.51 9.13
CA GLU A 22 -7.14 -1.26 9.03
C GLU A 22 -6.47 -2.16 7.98
N GLU A 23 -6.83 -3.45 7.90
CA GLU A 23 -6.31 -4.35 6.87
C GLU A 23 -6.80 -3.95 5.47
N GLU A 24 -8.08 -3.62 5.30
CA GLU A 24 -8.64 -3.19 4.02
C GLU A 24 -7.98 -1.88 3.52
N LEU A 25 -7.69 -0.94 4.43
CA LEU A 25 -6.94 0.27 4.10
C LEU A 25 -5.52 -0.06 3.63
N ILE A 26 -4.82 -0.95 4.34
CA ILE A 26 -3.47 -1.38 3.94
C ILE A 26 -3.50 -2.00 2.55
N ASP A 27 -4.44 -2.91 2.28
CA ASP A 27 -4.55 -3.58 0.99
C ASP A 27 -4.83 -2.59 -0.13
N THR A 28 -5.75 -1.64 0.08
CA THR A 28 -6.03 -0.56 -0.87
C THR A 28 -4.77 0.26 -1.19
N HIS A 29 -3.97 0.62 -0.18
CA HIS A 29 -2.75 1.37 -0.42
C HIS A 29 -1.68 0.57 -1.17
N VAL A 30 -1.59 -0.73 -0.94
CA VAL A 30 -0.68 -1.62 -1.67
C VAL A 30 -1.10 -1.71 -3.13
N GLU A 31 -2.39 -1.90 -3.40
CA GLU A 31 -2.95 -1.92 -4.76
C GLU A 31 -2.63 -0.62 -5.51
N ASN A 32 -2.93 0.54 -4.91
CA ASN A 32 -2.64 1.84 -5.51
C ASN A 32 -1.17 2.02 -5.89
N VAL A 33 -0.23 1.62 -5.01
CA VAL A 33 1.21 1.75 -5.31
C VAL A 33 1.61 0.84 -6.47
N LEU A 34 1.07 -0.38 -6.53
CA LEU A 34 1.38 -1.32 -7.61
C LEU A 34 0.83 -0.81 -8.94
N GLU A 35 -0.39 -0.28 -8.98
CA GLU A 35 -0.96 0.35 -10.18
C GLU A 35 -0.15 1.56 -10.63
N MET A 36 0.30 2.40 -9.68
CA MET A 36 1.20 3.52 -9.98
C MET A 36 2.53 3.02 -10.53
N TYR A 37 3.10 1.96 -9.95
CA TYR A 37 4.34 1.38 -10.42
C TYR A 37 4.20 0.80 -11.83
N GLU A 38 3.12 0.08 -12.14
CA GLU A 38 2.85 -0.39 -13.51
C GLU A 38 2.77 0.75 -14.52
N THR A 39 2.27 1.91 -14.09
CA THR A 39 2.15 3.11 -14.93
C THR A 39 3.48 3.85 -15.10
N LEU A 40 4.33 3.87 -14.07
CA LEU A 40 5.53 4.71 -13.99
C LEU A 40 6.86 3.94 -14.06
N ALA A 41 6.85 2.62 -14.15
CA ALA A 41 8.05 1.77 -14.02
C ALA A 41 9.18 2.10 -15.00
N ASP A 42 8.86 2.65 -16.18
CA ASP A 42 9.84 3.04 -17.19
C ASP A 42 10.57 4.37 -16.87
N ASP A 43 9.98 5.19 -15.99
CA ASP A 43 10.43 6.54 -15.67
C ASP A 43 10.90 6.68 -14.21
N MET A 44 10.41 5.84 -13.30
CA MET A 44 10.67 5.93 -11.87
C MET A 44 10.93 4.56 -11.23
N PRO A 45 12.09 4.36 -10.55
CA PRO A 45 12.34 3.15 -9.76
C PRO A 45 11.36 3.01 -8.60
N ILE A 46 11.01 1.77 -8.23
CA ILE A 46 10.08 1.49 -7.13
C ILE A 46 10.47 2.14 -5.80
N GLY A 47 11.76 2.27 -5.50
CA GLY A 47 12.22 2.91 -4.26
C GLY A 47 11.82 4.38 -4.19
N GLU A 48 12.04 5.12 -5.28
CA GLU A 48 11.67 6.54 -5.37
C GLU A 48 10.15 6.74 -5.35
N LEU A 49 9.41 5.86 -6.04
CA LEU A 49 7.95 5.87 -6.01
C LEU A 49 7.40 5.64 -4.60
N LEU A 50 7.98 4.68 -3.86
CA LEU A 50 7.59 4.41 -2.48
C LEU A 50 7.92 5.58 -1.56
N ASP A 51 9.09 6.21 -1.72
CA ASP A 51 9.47 7.38 -0.93
C ASP A 51 8.46 8.52 -1.11
N LEU A 52 8.07 8.81 -2.36
CA LEU A 52 7.07 9.83 -2.68
C LEU A 52 5.67 9.46 -2.16
N TYR A 53 5.24 8.21 -2.36
CA TYR A 53 3.92 7.78 -1.93
C TYR A 53 3.77 7.77 -0.40
N LEU A 54 4.85 7.44 0.31
CA LEU A 54 4.84 7.33 1.76
C LEU A 54 5.14 8.65 2.48
N GLU A 55 5.55 9.70 1.77
CA GLU A 55 5.75 11.04 2.33
C GLU A 55 4.45 11.62 2.93
N GLU A 56 3.28 11.22 2.43
CA GLU A 56 1.98 11.64 2.93
C GLU A 56 1.61 10.99 4.29
N TYR A 57 2.33 9.94 4.72
CA TYR A 57 2.08 9.32 6.01
C TYR A 57 2.66 10.15 7.15
N GLU A 58 1.95 10.20 8.28
CA GLU A 58 2.54 10.73 9.51
C GLU A 58 3.76 9.89 9.92
N PRO A 59 4.86 10.49 10.42
CA PRO A 59 6.08 9.74 10.76
C PRO A 59 5.89 8.61 11.79
N SER A 60 4.83 8.68 12.62
CA SER A 60 4.48 7.65 13.60
C SER A 60 3.53 6.58 13.07
N ASP A 61 3.05 6.71 11.83
CA ASP A 61 2.11 5.77 11.24
C ASP A 61 2.81 4.46 10.84
N GLN A 62 2.53 3.41 11.61
CA GLN A 62 3.10 2.08 11.37
C GLN A 62 2.65 1.45 10.04
N ARG A 63 1.55 1.95 9.45
CA ARG A 63 1.05 1.44 8.16
C ARG A 63 2.02 1.69 7.02
N ALA A 64 2.75 2.80 7.02
CA ALA A 64 3.70 3.14 5.95
C ALA A 64 4.72 2.01 5.71
N GLY A 65 5.34 1.52 6.79
CA GLY A 65 6.28 0.41 6.71
C GLY A 65 5.62 -0.92 6.34
N ILE A 66 4.35 -1.14 6.68
CA ILE A 66 3.62 -2.36 6.27
C ILE A 66 3.33 -2.33 4.76
N VAL A 67 2.83 -1.21 4.25
CA VAL A 67 2.54 -1.00 2.82
C VAL A 67 3.81 -1.22 2.00
N ALA A 68 4.92 -0.56 2.34
CA ALA A 68 6.20 -0.71 1.64
C ALA A 68 6.64 -2.18 1.53
N ARG A 69 6.60 -2.91 2.65
CA ARG A 69 7.00 -4.33 2.69
C ARG A 69 6.08 -5.22 1.86
N ARG A 70 4.75 -4.99 1.91
CA ARG A 70 3.78 -5.75 1.11
C ARG A 70 3.97 -5.50 -0.39
N VAL A 71 4.15 -4.25 -0.81
CA VAL A 71 4.45 -3.89 -2.21
C VAL A 71 5.72 -4.61 -2.70
N LEU A 72 6.83 -4.49 -1.96
CA LEU A 72 8.09 -5.13 -2.34
C LEU A 72 7.97 -6.66 -2.40
N ALA A 73 7.25 -7.27 -1.46
CA ALA A 73 7.02 -8.71 -1.46
C ALA A 73 6.20 -9.17 -2.68
N GLN A 74 5.17 -8.41 -3.07
CA GLN A 74 4.36 -8.73 -4.25
C GLN A 74 5.18 -8.59 -5.54
N LEU A 75 5.96 -7.52 -5.70
CA LEU A 75 6.84 -7.33 -6.86
C LEU A 75 7.92 -8.41 -6.96
N ALA A 76 8.47 -8.86 -5.82
CA ALA A 76 9.42 -9.97 -5.80
C ALA A 76 8.79 -11.32 -6.18
N SER A 77 7.49 -11.49 -5.92
CA SER A 77 6.75 -12.72 -6.23
C SER A 77 6.18 -12.73 -7.65
N ALA A 78 6.05 -11.57 -8.28
CA ALA A 78 5.62 -11.46 -9.67
C ALA A 78 6.70 -12.03 -10.61
N PRO A 79 6.36 -12.95 -11.53
CA PRO A 79 7.32 -13.40 -12.54
C PRO A 79 7.74 -12.19 -13.37
N HIS A 80 9.04 -11.86 -13.34
CA HIS A 80 9.67 -10.74 -14.05
C HIS A 80 9.00 -10.50 -15.42
N VAL A 81 8.07 -9.54 -15.49
CA VAL A 81 7.58 -9.03 -16.77
C VAL A 81 8.73 -8.24 -17.34
N ARG A 82 9.50 -8.86 -18.24
CA ARG A 82 10.60 -8.19 -18.93
C ARG A 82 10.05 -6.90 -19.56
N PRO A 83 10.74 -5.76 -19.43
CA PRO A 83 10.31 -4.54 -20.10
C PRO A 83 10.24 -4.82 -21.61
N ARG A 84 9.12 -4.43 -22.23
CA ARG A 84 8.98 -4.50 -23.70
C ARG A 84 10.13 -3.68 -24.30
N PRO A 85 10.93 -4.22 -25.24
CA PRO A 85 11.99 -3.45 -25.86
C PRO A 85 11.37 -2.23 -26.55
N ARG A 86 11.83 -1.04 -26.16
CA ARG A 86 11.42 0.22 -26.79
C ARG A 86 11.61 0.10 -28.31
N PRO A 87 10.61 0.45 -29.14
CA PRO A 87 10.75 0.37 -30.59
C PRO A 87 11.89 1.31 -31.00
N GLN A 88 12.97 0.75 -31.55
CA GLN A 88 14.05 1.53 -32.12
C GLN A 88 13.46 2.40 -33.24
N ARG A 89 13.44 3.72 -33.03
CA ARG A 89 13.12 4.66 -34.11
C ARG A 89 14.18 4.46 -35.19
N ARG A 90 13.78 3.87 -36.31
CA ARG A 90 14.61 3.77 -37.50
C ARG A 90 14.80 5.19 -38.03
N SER A 91 16.05 5.65 -38.06
CA SER A 91 16.47 6.87 -38.77
C SER A 91 16.27 6.74 -40.27
#